data_AF-A0AAD9JKF6-F1
#
_entry.id   AF-A0AAD9JKF6-F1
#
_cell.length_a   1.000
_cell.length_b   1.000
_cell.length_c   1.000
_cell.angle_alpha   90.00
_cell.angle_beta   90.00
_cell.angle_gamma   90.00
#
_symmetry.space_group_name_H-M   'P 1'
#
loop_
_entity.id
_entity.type
_entity.pdbx_description
1 polymer ?
#
loop_
_entity_poly.entity_id
_entity_poly.type
_entity_poly.pdbx_seq_one_letter_code
_entity_poly.pdbx_strand_id
1 'polypeptide(L)'
;MQRVVCVKWSLDDRYILSGSDEMNIRLWKANASEKLGMEKFSNHPQVRRILQHRHVPKAIYSESKIQKTMRYSRKRKEANRRAHTKPGTVPHIPERKKPIVTEES
;
A
#
# COMPACT_ATOMS: atom_id res chain seq x y z
N MET A 1 -20.01 8.26 -5.04
CA MET A 1 -19.12 7.83 -3.95
C MET A 1 -17.69 7.85 -4.47
N GLN A 2 -17.16 9.04 -4.72
CA GLN A 2 -16.01 9.20 -5.61
C GLN A 2 -14.71 9.49 -4.88
N ARG A 3 -14.75 10.20 -3.74
CA ARG A 3 -13.56 10.47 -2.93
C ARG A 3 -13.85 10.25 -1.45
N VAL A 4 -13.04 9.40 -0.83
CA VAL A 4 -13.02 9.25 0.63
C VAL A 4 -12.18 10.39 1.19
N VAL A 5 -12.76 11.17 2.10
CA VAL A 5 -12.13 12.36 2.70
C VAL A 5 -11.60 12.06 4.10
N CYS A 6 -12.32 11.25 4.87
CA CYS A 6 -11.91 10.86 6.21
C CYS A 6 -12.18 9.38 6.48
N VAL A 7 -11.33 8.77 7.30
CA VAL A 7 -11.48 7.40 7.78
C VAL A 7 -11.20 7.38 9.28
N LYS A 8 -12.07 6.72 10.07
CA LYS A 8 -11.94 6.60 11.52
C LYS A 8 -12.27 5.18 11.97
N TRP A 9 -11.60 4.73 13.03
CA TRP A 9 -11.92 3.48 13.71
C TRP A 9 -13.05 3.69 14.71
N SER A 10 -13.87 2.66 14.91
CA SER A 10 -14.72 2.58 16.09
C SER A 10 -13.88 2.26 17.33
N LEU A 11 -14.38 2.63 18.51
CA LEU A 11 -13.68 2.40 19.79
C LEU A 11 -13.58 0.91 20.18
N ASP A 12 -14.30 0.04 19.49
CA ASP A 12 -14.32 -1.41 19.71
C ASP A 12 -13.42 -2.18 18.73
N ASP A 13 -12.63 -1.50 17.88
CA ASP A 13 -11.74 -2.07 16.84
C ASP A 13 -12.42 -3.00 15.82
N ARG A 14 -13.75 -3.11 15.83
CA ARG A 14 -14.50 -4.00 14.95
C ARG A 14 -14.87 -3.35 13.63
N TYR A 15 -14.96 -2.03 13.60
CA TYR A 15 -15.49 -1.30 12.46
C TYR A 15 -14.62 -0.13 12.03
N ILE A 16 -14.74 0.18 10.75
CA ILE A 16 -14.09 1.33 10.11
C ILE A 16 -15.20 2.19 9.49
N LEU A 17 -15.19 3.47 9.82
CA LEU A 17 -16.08 4.49 9.28
C LEU A 17 -15.35 5.25 8.17
N SER A 18 -15.99 5.40 7.02
CA SER A 18 -15.49 6.23 5.91
C SER A 18 -16.47 7.36 5.60
N GLY A 19 -15.98 8.60 5.57
CA GLY A 19 -16.74 9.76 5.11
C GLY A 19 -16.34 10.15 3.68
N SER A 20 -17.33 10.39 2.84
CA SER A 20 -17.19 10.85 1.44
C SER A 20 -17.45 12.35 1.33
N ASP A 21 -16.91 12.95 0.27
CA ASP A 21 -17.26 14.28 -0.23
C ASP A 21 -18.74 14.45 -0.60
N GLU A 22 -19.44 13.38 -0.99
CA GLU A 22 -20.88 13.38 -1.28
C GLU A 22 -21.77 13.25 -0.03
N MET A 23 -21.30 13.71 1.13
CA MET A 23 -22.01 13.62 2.42
C MET A 23 -22.40 12.19 2.86
N ASN A 24 -21.83 11.17 2.23
CA ASN A 24 -22.09 9.77 2.56
C ASN A 24 -21.14 9.29 3.67
N ILE A 25 -21.71 8.67 4.70
CA ILE A 25 -20.95 7.93 5.73
C ILE A 25 -21.24 6.44 5.53
N ARG A 26 -20.18 5.63 5.46
CA ARG A 26 -20.31 4.16 5.41
C ARG A 26 -19.55 3.49 6.54
N LEU A 27 -20.14 2.42 7.05
CA LEU A 27 -19.57 1.54 8.06
C LEU A 27 -19.10 0.24 7.40
N TRP A 28 -17.87 -0.14 7.69
CA TRP A 28 -17.22 -1.36 7.20
C TRP A 28 -16.84 -2.23 8.39
N LYS A 29 -16.92 -3.56 8.25
CA LYS A 29 -16.26 -4.47 9.19
C LYS A 29 -14.75 -4.41 8.94
N ALA A 30 -13.95 -4.28 10.00
CA ALA A 30 -12.49 -4.26 9.90
C ALA A 30 -11.94 -5.58 9.33
N ASN A 31 -12.47 -6.70 9.82
CA ASN A 31 -12.17 -8.03 9.30
C ASN A 31 -13.34 -8.53 8.45
N ALA A 32 -13.25 -8.32 7.13
CA ALA A 32 -14.33 -8.67 6.20
C ALA A 32 -14.69 -10.17 6.18
N SER A 33 -13.76 -11.05 6.57
CA SER A 33 -13.86 -12.50 6.45
C SER A 33 -13.65 -13.24 7.78
N GLU A 34 -13.94 -12.62 8.92
CA GLU A 34 -13.75 -13.24 10.23
C GLU A 34 -14.47 -14.61 10.32
N LYS A 35 -13.67 -15.69 10.28
CA LYS A 35 -14.02 -17.08 10.58
C LYS A 35 -12.82 -17.74 11.29
N LEU A 36 -13.11 -18.41 12.42
CA LEU A 36 -12.17 -19.20 13.24
C LEU A 36 -11.54 -20.33 12.40
N GLY A 37 -10.22 -20.31 12.21
CA GLY A 37 -9.49 -21.48 11.70
C GLY A 37 -8.06 -21.15 11.30
N MET A 38 -7.10 -21.95 11.78
CA MET A 38 -5.67 -21.79 11.46
C MET A 38 -5.43 -21.91 9.95
N GLU A 39 -4.83 -20.87 9.36
CA GLU A 39 -4.41 -20.85 7.96
C GLU A 39 -3.14 -21.70 7.75
N LYS A 40 -3.26 -23.03 7.85
CA LYS A 40 -2.14 -23.97 7.67
C LYS A 40 -1.50 -23.91 6.27
N PHE A 41 -2.22 -23.39 5.27
CA PHE A 41 -1.80 -23.39 3.86
C PHE A 41 -1.70 -21.99 3.22
N SER A 42 -1.66 -20.92 4.01
CA SER A 42 -1.60 -19.53 3.50
C SER A 42 -0.41 -19.27 2.58
N ASN A 43 0.73 -19.91 2.84
CA ASN A 43 1.95 -19.75 2.05
C ASN A 43 1.94 -20.54 0.72
N HIS A 44 0.97 -21.43 0.50
CA HIS A 44 0.88 -22.17 -0.75
C HIS A 44 0.55 -21.22 -1.92
N PRO A 45 1.30 -21.24 -3.05
CA PRO A 45 1.15 -20.23 -4.11
C PRO A 45 -0.27 -20.09 -4.66
N GLN A 46 -0.99 -21.20 -4.81
CA GLN A 46 -2.37 -21.20 -5.32
C GLN A 46 -3.35 -20.62 -4.30
N VAL A 47 -3.20 -20.99 -3.02
CA VAL A 47 -4.05 -20.47 -1.92
C VAL A 47 -3.80 -18.97 -1.77
N ARG A 48 -2.53 -18.55 -1.76
CA ARG A 48 -2.13 -17.15 -1.68
C ARG A 48 -2.69 -16.32 -2.83
N ARG A 49 -2.66 -16.83 -4.06
CA ARG A 49 -3.23 -16.15 -5.24
C ARG A 49 -4.72 -15.88 -5.06
N ILE A 50 -5.48 -16.85 -4.55
CA ILE A 50 -6.92 -16.73 -4.32
C ILE A 50 -7.19 -15.71 -3.20
N LEU A 51 -6.50 -15.83 -2.06
CA LEU A 51 -6.68 -14.94 -0.90
C LEU A 51 -6.31 -13.47 -1.21
N GLN A 52 -5.30 -13.24 -2.04
CA GLN A 52 -4.83 -11.90 -2.40
C GLN A 52 -5.59 -11.29 -3.58
N HIS A 53 -6.34 -12.08 -4.35
CA HIS A 53 -7.07 -11.56 -5.50
C HIS A 53 -8.21 -10.65 -5.04
N ARG A 54 -8.26 -9.42 -5.55
CA ARG A 54 -9.29 -8.42 -5.26
C ARG A 54 -9.79 -7.81 -6.55
N HIS A 55 -11.11 -7.66 -6.67
CA HIS A 55 -11.71 -6.96 -7.80
C HIS A 55 -11.62 -5.45 -7.55
N VAL A 56 -10.74 -4.78 -8.28
CA VAL A 56 -10.53 -3.33 -8.17
C VAL A 56 -11.03 -2.62 -9.43
N PRO A 57 -11.56 -1.40 -9.32
CA PRO A 57 -11.94 -0.59 -10.47
C PRO A 57 -10.78 -0.41 -11.46
N LYS A 58 -11.10 -0.35 -12.76
CA LYS A 58 -10.11 -0.25 -13.85
C LYS A 58 -9.15 0.93 -13.68
N ALA A 59 -9.67 2.10 -13.30
CA ALA A 59 -8.87 3.30 -13.08
C ALA A 59 -7.82 3.10 -11.97
N ILE A 60 -8.18 2.45 -10.87
CA ILE A 60 -7.25 2.16 -9.77
C ILE A 60 -6.19 1.14 -10.23
N TYR A 61 -6.60 0.11 -10.97
CA TYR A 61 -5.69 -0.92 -11.47
C TYR A 61 -4.63 -0.35 -12.44
N SER A 62 -5.05 0.47 -13.41
CA SER A 62 -4.13 1.08 -14.37
C SER A 62 -3.12 1.99 -13.69
N GLU A 63 -3.59 2.88 -12.81
CA GLU A 63 -2.71 3.81 -12.09
C GLU A 63 -1.73 3.08 -11.18
N SER A 64 -2.20 2.07 -10.45
CA SER A 64 -1.33 1.23 -9.60
C SER A 64 -0.23 0.53 -10.42
N LYS A 65 -0.56 0.03 -11.62
CA LYS A 65 0.41 -0.59 -12.53
C LYS A 65 1.46 0.41 -13.03
N ILE A 66 1.04 1.64 -13.37
CA ILE A 66 1.94 2.71 -13.81
C ILE A 66 2.88 3.09 -12.65
N GLN A 67 2.34 3.35 -11.46
CA GLN A 67 3.14 3.69 -10.27
C GLN A 67 4.16 2.61 -9.90
N LYS A 68 3.78 1.33 -10.00
CA LYS A 68 4.70 0.21 -9.76
C LYS A 68 5.86 0.19 -10.75
N THR A 69 5.56 0.39 -12.04
CA THR A 69 6.57 0.47 -13.11
C THR A 69 7.53 1.64 -12.89
N MET A 70 6.99 2.83 -12.57
CA MET A 70 7.81 4.02 -12.26
C MET A 70 8.72 3.79 -11.06
N ARG A 71 8.18 3.22 -9.96
CA ARG A 71 8.97 2.89 -8.76
C ARG A 71 10.08 1.89 -9.07
N TYR A 72 9.80 0.84 -9.84
CA TYR A 72 10.80 -0.14 -10.24
C TYR A 72 11.91 0.48 -11.09
N SER A 73 11.54 1.30 -12.08
CA SER A 73 12.49 2.02 -12.93
C SER A 73 13.39 2.93 -12.10
N ARG A 74 12.85 3.68 -11.13
CA ARG A 74 13.62 4.52 -10.20
C ARG A 74 14.59 3.69 -9.36
N LYS A 75 14.14 2.58 -8.77
CA LYS A 75 15.01 1.66 -8.00
C LYS A 75 16.14 1.09 -8.85
N ARG A 76 15.84 0.69 -10.09
CA ARG A 76 16.84 0.17 -11.03
C ARG A 76 17.88 1.23 -11.39
N LYS A 77 17.46 2.45 -11.71
CA LYS A 77 18.38 3.58 -12.01
C LYS A 77 19.27 3.90 -10.81
N GLU A 78 18.71 3.92 -9.60
CA GLU A 78 19.45 4.16 -8.35
C GLU A 78 20.47 3.04 -8.09
N ALA A 79 20.09 1.76 -8.29
CA ALA A 79 20.99 0.62 -8.18
C ALA A 79 22.12 0.65 -9.21
N ASN A 80 21.80 0.93 -10.48
CA ASN A 80 22.81 1.07 -11.54
C ASN A 80 23.78 2.21 -11.22
N ARG A 81 23.28 3.36 -10.75
CA ARG A 81 24.14 4.47 -10.35
C ARG A 81 25.09 4.05 -9.22
N ARG A 82 24.63 3.30 -8.22
CA ARG A 82 25.51 2.79 -7.15
C ARG A 82 26.55 1.80 -7.66
N ALA A 83 26.18 0.91 -8.58
CA ALA A 83 27.11 -0.08 -9.15
C ALA A 83 28.20 0.56 -10.03
N HIS A 84 27.89 1.68 -10.70
CA HIS A 84 28.79 2.35 -11.66
C HIS A 84 29.42 3.65 -11.14
N THR A 85 29.28 3.97 -9.85
CA THR A 85 29.97 5.10 -9.21
C THR A 85 31.03 4.60 -8.25
N LYS A 86 31.94 5.50 -7.84
CA LYS A 86 32.94 5.16 -6.83
C LYS A 86 32.24 4.69 -5.56
N PRO A 87 32.71 3.59 -4.92
CA PRO A 87 32.15 3.12 -3.66
C PRO A 87 32.06 4.25 -2.63
N GLY A 88 30.89 4.43 -2.01
CA GLY A 88 30.64 5.47 -1.01
C GLY A 88 30.10 6.81 -1.54
N THR A 89 30.13 7.09 -2.85
CA THR A 89 29.60 8.35 -3.40
C THR A 89 28.07 8.43 -3.37
N VAL A 90 27.37 7.30 -3.50
CA VAL A 90 25.90 7.25 -3.49
C VAL A 90 25.41 6.36 -2.34
N PRO A 91 25.08 6.93 -1.17
CA PRO A 91 24.67 6.15 -0.01
C PRO A 91 23.29 5.49 -0.22
N HIS A 92 23.07 4.33 0.41
CA HIS A 92 21.76 3.71 0.48
C HIS A 92 20.91 4.39 1.55
N ILE A 93 20.00 5.27 1.13
CA ILE A 93 19.03 5.88 2.04
C ILE A 93 17.80 4.95 2.12
N PRO A 94 17.43 4.46 3.32
CA PRO A 94 16.23 3.65 3.50
C PRO A 94 14.97 4.40 3.03
N GLU A 95 14.02 3.72 2.39
CA GLU A 95 12.81 4.37 1.84
C GLU A 95 11.99 5.10 2.90
N ARG A 96 12.04 4.66 4.17
CA ARG A 96 11.36 5.31 5.30
C ARG A 96 11.91 6.69 5.63
N LYS A 97 13.19 6.96 5.35
CA LYS A 97 13.83 8.26 5.61
C LYS A 97 13.66 9.25 4.45
N LYS A 98 13.37 8.76 3.23
CA LYS A 98 13.21 9.59 2.03
C LYS A 98 12.08 10.65 2.09
N PRO A 99 10.90 10.38 2.69
CA PRO A 99 9.81 11.36 2.77
C PRO A 99 9.89 12.30 3.98
N ILE A 100 10.82 12.07 4.91
CA ILE A 100 11.00 12.93 6.08
C ILE A 100 11.78 14.16 5.61
N VAL A 101 11.07 15.24 5.34
CA VAL A 101 11.69 16.56 5.15
C VAL A 101 12.00 17.08 6.54
N THR A 102 13.24 16.94 6.98
CA THR A 102 13.73 17.72 8.12
C THR A 102 13.83 19.17 7.67
N GLU A 103 13.00 20.05 8.23
CA GLU A 103 13.26 21.49 8.20
C GLU A 103 14.54 21.73 9.01
N GLU A 104 15.60 22.19 8.36
CA GLU A 104 16.81 22.66 9.06
C GLU A 104 16.47 23.99 9.74
N SER A 105 16.63 24.05 11.07
CA SER A 105 16.56 25.29 11.88
C SER A 105 17.93 25.96 11.96
#